data_AF-A0A1G7G1K4-F1
#
_entry.id   AF-A0A1G7G1K4-F1
#
_cell.length_a   1.000
_cell.length_b   1.000
_cell.length_c   1.000
_cell.angle_alpha   90.00
_cell.angle_beta   90.00
_cell.angle_gamma   90.00
#
_symmetry.space_group_name_H-M   'P 1'
#
loop_
_entity.id
_entity.type
_entity.pdbx_description
1 polymer ?
#
loop_
_entity_poly.entity_id
_entity_poly.type
_entity_poly.pdbx_seq_one_letter_code
_entity_poly.pdbx_strand_id
1 'polypeptide(L)'
;MTNLQKKEIVQAIHEEKIRLGSFARVATKVGVSEATISQMRNENWTLIKDTMWQKVAQELGFVSNTWQLAETLNFKKVTNVLNDAKNA
;
A
#
# COMPACT_ATOMS: atom_id res chain seq x y z
N MET A 1 2.08 0.06 -5.89
CA MET A 1 1.11 -0.21 -4.79
C MET A 1 -0.29 -0.35 -5.40
N THR A 2 -1.04 -1.40 -5.09
CA THR A 2 -2.40 -1.58 -5.64
C THR A 2 -3.41 -0.65 -4.97
N ASN A 3 -4.53 -0.35 -5.63
CA ASN A 3 -5.61 0.45 -5.02
C ASN A 3 -6.22 -0.23 -3.79
N LEU A 4 -6.25 -1.57 -3.76
CA LEU A 4 -6.69 -2.32 -2.59
C LEU A 4 -5.75 -2.06 -1.40
N GLN A 5 -4.44 -2.20 -1.60
CA GLN A 5 -3.44 -1.90 -0.56
C GLN A 5 -3.54 -0.45 -0.06
N LYS A 6 -3.78 0.51 -0.96
CA LYS A 6 -3.99 1.91 -0.58
C LYS A 6 -5.21 2.09 0.33
N LYS A 7 -6.32 1.41 0.05
CA LYS A 7 -7.51 1.41 0.93
C LYS A 7 -7.22 0.80 2.31
N GLU A 8 -6.52 -0.32 2.34
CA GLU A 8 -6.15 -0.99 3.60
C GLU A 8 -5.22 -0.11 4.45
N ILE A 9 -4.27 0.59 3.83
CA ILE A 9 -3.41 1.57 4.53
C ILE A 9 -4.24 2.73 5.08
N VAL A 10 -5.22 3.25 4.33
CA VAL A 10 -6.13 4.30 4.83
C VAL A 10 -6.91 3.81 6.04
N GLN A 11 -7.39 2.57 6.02
CA GLN A 11 -8.07 1.96 7.17
C GLN A 11 -7.13 1.89 8.40
N ALA A 12 -5.88 1.45 8.22
CA ALA A 12 -4.88 1.45 9.29
C ALA A 12 -4.59 2.86 9.85
N ILE A 13 -4.58 3.90 9.01
CA ILE A 13 -4.47 5.30 9.44
C ILE A 13 -5.65 5.68 10.35
N HIS A 14 -6.88 5.25 10.01
CA HIS A 14 -8.07 5.52 10.82
C HIS A 14 -8.02 4.82 12.18
N GLU A 15 -7.60 3.55 12.22
CA GLU A 15 -7.40 2.79 13.46
C GLU A 15 -6.34 3.44 14.35
N GLU A 16 -5.21 3.83 13.76
CA GLU A 16 -4.14 4.50 14.48
C GLU A 16 -4.58 5.88 14.99
N LYS A 17 -5.45 6.59 14.25
CA LYS A 17 -6.08 7.83 14.73
C LYS A 17 -6.96 7.57 15.95
N ILE A 18 -7.68 6.45 16.04
CA ILE A 18 -8.46 6.10 17.24
C ILE A 18 -7.52 5.92 18.43
N ARG A 19 -6.37 5.25 18.23
CA ARG A 19 -5.36 5.03 19.25
C ARG A 19 -4.66 6.31 19.73
N LEU A 20 -4.33 7.22 18.82
CA LEU A 20 -3.54 8.43 19.11
C LEU A 20 -4.37 9.70 19.35
N GLY A 21 -5.62 9.71 18.91
CA GLY A 21 -6.60 10.79 19.05
C GLY A 21 -6.76 11.71 17.83
N SER A 22 -5.70 11.92 17.03
CA SER A 22 -5.76 12.85 15.89
C SER A 22 -4.87 12.43 14.71
N PHE A 23 -5.22 12.89 13.51
CA PHE A 23 -4.42 12.65 12.30
C PHE A 23 -3.07 13.37 12.31
N ALA A 24 -2.96 14.55 12.94
CA ALA A 24 -1.69 15.22 13.15
C ALA A 24 -0.69 14.36 13.95
N ARG A 25 -1.18 13.63 14.96
CA ARG A 25 -0.36 12.69 15.74
C ARG A 25 0.02 11.46 14.93
N VAL A 26 -0.88 10.93 14.10
CA VAL A 26 -0.55 9.85 13.16
C VAL A 26 0.54 10.30 12.17
N ALA A 27 0.37 11.49 11.58
CA ALA A 27 1.34 12.07 10.64
C ALA A 27 2.72 12.23 11.28
N THR A 28 2.76 12.71 12.53
CA THR A 28 4.00 12.83 13.31
C THR A 28 4.64 11.46 13.55
N LYS A 29 3.85 10.46 13.96
CA LYS A 29 4.33 9.09 14.19
C LYS A 29 4.95 8.47 12.93
N VAL A 30 4.25 8.57 11.80
CA VAL A 30 4.70 7.97 10.52
C VAL A 30 5.71 8.84 9.76
N GLY A 31 6.08 9.99 10.31
CA GLY A 31 7.07 10.90 9.73
C GLY A 31 6.66 11.50 8.39
N VAL A 32 5.38 11.85 8.20
CA VAL A 32 4.86 12.53 7.00
C VAL A 32 4.07 13.78 7.39
N SER A 33 3.79 14.65 6.43
CA SER A 33 2.97 15.83 6.70
C SER A 33 1.50 15.47 6.94
N GLU A 34 0.80 16.26 7.76
CA GLU A 34 -0.65 16.10 7.94
C GLU A 34 -1.40 16.28 6.60
N ALA A 35 -0.91 17.16 5.73
CA ALA A 35 -1.43 17.31 4.37
C ALA A 35 -1.36 15.99 3.59
N THR A 36 -0.25 15.25 3.69
CA THR A 36 -0.11 13.92 3.06
C THR A 36 -1.17 12.94 3.57
N ILE A 37 -1.38 12.86 4.88
CA ILE A 37 -2.43 12.00 5.46
C ILE A 37 -3.83 12.43 4.98
N SER A 38 -4.06 13.73 4.87
CA SER A 38 -5.31 14.27 4.31
C SER A 38 -5.52 13.85 2.85
N GLN A 39 -4.49 13.94 2.01
CA GLN A 39 -4.55 13.49 0.61
C GLN A 39 -4.79 11.98 0.50
N MET A 40 -4.21 11.16 1.39
CA MET A 40 -4.45 9.71 1.43
C MET A 40 -5.91 9.39 1.76
N ARG A 41 -6.49 10.10 2.74
CA ARG A 41 -7.88 9.91 3.15
C ARG A 41 -8.90 10.44 2.13
N ASN A 42 -8.58 11.52 1.43
CA ASN A 42 -9.48 12.17 0.47
C ASN A 42 -9.38 11.59 -0.96
N GLU A 43 -8.82 10.40 -1.12
CA GLU A 43 -8.72 9.69 -2.41
C GLU A 43 -7.89 10.38 -3.51
N ASN A 44 -7.11 11.41 -3.16
CA ASN A 44 -6.21 12.11 -4.08
C ASN A 44 -4.89 11.33 -4.30
N TRP A 45 -5.00 10.03 -4.54
CA TRP A 45 -3.87 9.09 -4.51
C TRP A 45 -2.90 9.25 -5.67
N THR A 46 -3.33 9.85 -6.77
CA THR A 46 -2.49 10.15 -7.95
C THR A 46 -1.43 11.21 -7.65
N LEU A 47 -1.67 12.06 -6.66
CA LEU A 47 -0.73 13.10 -6.23
C LEU A 47 0.35 12.58 -5.27
N ILE A 48 0.23 11.32 -4.83
CA ILE A 48 1.07 10.73 -3.80
C ILE A 48 1.94 9.66 -4.42
N LYS A 49 3.26 9.86 -4.34
CA LYS A 49 4.24 8.87 -4.79
C LYS A 49 4.07 7.56 -4.02
N ASP A 50 4.24 6.43 -4.69
CA ASP A 50 4.17 5.10 -4.08
C ASP A 50 5.16 4.92 -2.92
N THR A 51 6.30 5.63 -2.94
CA THR A 51 7.28 5.64 -1.83
C THR A 51 6.69 6.20 -0.54
N MET A 52 5.77 7.16 -0.60
CA MET A 52 5.08 7.70 0.58
C MET A 52 4.09 6.69 1.15
N TRP A 53 3.38 5.95 0.28
CA TRP A 53 2.50 4.87 0.73
C TRP A 53 3.28 3.77 1.43
N GLN A 54 4.44 3.38 0.90
CA GLN A 54 5.32 2.39 1.52
C GLN A 54 5.81 2.84 2.91
N LYS A 55 6.22 4.10 3.04
CA LYS A 55 6.64 4.66 4.33
C LYS A 55 5.52 4.59 5.37
N VAL A 56 4.32 5.06 5.01
CA VAL A 56 3.18 5.03 5.94
C VAL A 56 2.79 3.61 6.30
N ALA A 57 2.76 2.69 5.34
CA ALA A 57 2.50 1.28 5.58
C ALA A 57 3.51 0.68 6.58
N GLN A 58 4.80 0.91 6.37
CA GLN A 58 5.87 0.39 7.23
C GLN A 58 5.75 0.89 8.68
N GLU A 59 5.55 2.20 8.87
CA GLU A 59 5.44 2.82 10.20
C GLU A 59 4.15 2.45 10.95
N LEU A 60 3.10 2.07 10.21
CA LEU A 60 1.88 1.53 10.77
C LEU A 60 1.95 0.01 11.02
N GLY A 61 3.04 -0.65 10.62
CA GLY A 61 3.16 -2.11 10.70
C GLY A 61 2.19 -2.84 9.76
N PHE A 62 1.73 -2.18 8.70
CA PHE A 62 0.85 -2.78 7.71
C PHE A 62 1.60 -3.87 6.93
N VAL A 63 1.10 -5.09 7.03
CA VAL A 63 1.52 -6.23 6.23
C VAL A 63 0.36 -6.58 5.31
N SER A 64 0.60 -6.64 4.00
CA SER A 64 -0.43 -7.09 3.07
C SER A 64 -0.70 -8.58 3.31
N ASN A 65 -1.91 -8.91 3.76
CA ASN A 65 -2.35 -10.29 4.00
C ASN A 65 -2.68 -11.05 2.70
N THR A 66 -2.44 -10.45 1.54
CA THR A 66 -2.68 -11.10 0.26
C THR A 66 -1.46 -11.92 -0.14
N TRP A 67 -1.70 -13.13 -0.67
CA TRP A 67 -0.65 -13.93 -1.30
C TRP A 67 -0.06 -13.14 -2.47
N GLN A 68 1.12 -12.56 -2.26
CA GLN A 68 1.87 -11.89 -3.31
C GLN A 68 2.66 -12.94 -4.09
N LEU A 69 2.38 -13.07 -5.39
CA LEU A 69 3.16 -13.93 -6.27
C LEU A 69 4.56 -13.33 -6.44
N ALA A 70 5.57 -14.03 -5.93
CA ALA A 70 6.95 -13.69 -6.20
C ALA A 70 7.31 -14.13 -7.63
N GLU A 71 7.69 -13.18 -8.48
CA GLU A 71 8.18 -13.47 -9.82
C GLU A 71 9.56 -14.15 -9.77
N THR A 72 9.56 -15.46 -9.55
CA THR A 72 10.77 -16.29 -9.65
C THR A 72 11.09 -16.63 -11.10
N LEU A 73 12.33 -17.06 -11.35
CA LEU A 73 12.73 -17.54 -12.67
C LEU A 73 11.83 -18.69 -13.15
N ASN A 74 11.48 -19.61 -12.26
CA ASN A 74 10.61 -20.74 -12.57
C ASN A 74 9.17 -20.30 -12.84
N PHE A 75 8.66 -19.35 -12.05
CA PHE A 75 7.35 -18.76 -12.30
C PHE A 75 7.27 -18.17 -13.71
N LYS A 76 8.27 -17.39 -14.12
CA LYS A 76 8.34 -16.81 -15.48
C LYS A 76 8.36 -17.88 -16.56
N LYS A 77 9.18 -18.93 -16.39
CA LYS A 77 9.26 -20.03 -17.35
C LYS A 77 7.92 -20.74 -17.54
N VAL A 78 7.27 -21.13 -16.45
CA VAL A 78 5.96 -21.82 -16.50
C VAL A 78 4.90 -20.93 -17.14
N THR A 79 4.81 -19.66 -16.72
CA THR A 79 3.85 -18.70 -17.28
C THR A 79 4.06 -18.47 -18.77
N ASN A 80 5.31 -18.38 -19.22
CA ASN A 80 5.62 -18.22 -20.65
C ASN A 80 5.18 -19.44 -21.48
N VAL A 81 5.47 -20.65 -21.02
CA VAL A 81 5.05 -21.89 -21.72
C VAL A 81 3.53 -21.99 -21.79
N LEU A 82 2.83 -21.65 -20.70
CA LEU A 82 1.37 -21.67 -20.67
C LEU A 82 0.75 -20.60 -21.59
N ASN A 83 1.35 -19.41 -21.65
CA ASN A 83 0.90 -18.34 -22.54
C ASN A 83 1.13 -18.69 -24.01
N ASP A 84 2.24 -19.35 -24.34
CA ASP A 84 2.51 -19.84 -25.69
C ASP A 84 1.45 -20.88 -26.11
N ALA A 85 1.20 -21.88 -25.27
CA ALA A 85 0.20 -22.92 -25.53
C ALA A 85 -1.25 -22.38 -25.63
N LYS A 86 -1.58 -21.29 -24.92
CA LYS A 86 -2.89 -20.65 -24.99
C LYS A 86 -3.12 -19.93 -26.32
N ASN A 87 -2.05 -19.41 -26.94
CA ASN A 87 -2.11 -18.59 -28.15
C ASN A 87 -1.74 -19.34 -29.44
N ALA A 88 -1.39 -20.63 -29.32
CA ALA A 88 -1.15 -21.55 -30.42
C ALA A 88 -2.46 -22.18 -30.93
#